data_AF-A6EFE8-F1
#
_entry.id   AF-A6EFE8-F1
#
_cell.length_a   1.000
_cell.length_b   1.000
_cell.length_c   1.000
_cell.angle_alpha   90.00
_cell.angle_beta   90.00
_cell.angle_gamma   90.00
#
_symmetry.space_group_name_H-M   'P 1'
#
loop_
_entity.id
_entity.type
_entity.pdbx_description
1 polymer ?
#
loop_
_entity_poly.entity_id
_entity_poly.type
_entity_poly.pdbx_seq_one_letter_code
_entity_poly.pdbx_strand_id
1 'polypeptide(L)'
;MKSFLSKQRHPMMLCLAFVAGITLFISSCKKSTSIDVPETVEPEPKAKFDSVYFEIEGKSYAGKPDIGGINSVGNMGYRMRYLEAPEEGMKIYQGYGDSKNGWYASTDSIYFTAGNSYETSRYESLHIDFCQGMPKSNMTEYGSFYFPTDTRKMFKKGKLGFATDFQNENFKNGVSISFENFGRTGKPEWSHGESPEGYTQDDSTFEIINTEQIDENSYFVEAKFELNLYDKERVKHRVTNGYLRFTLQSRGVFGYFFH
;
A
#
# COMPACT_ATOMS: atom_id res chain seq x y z
N MET A 1 -43.79 -71.49 27.25
CA MET A 1 -45.10 -71.61 26.57
C MET A 1 -45.41 -70.28 25.87
N LYS A 2 -45.91 -70.38 24.63
CA LYS A 2 -46.40 -69.34 23.70
C LYS A 2 -45.36 -68.56 22.90
N SER A 3 -45.16 -69.09 21.69
CA SER A 3 -44.77 -68.41 20.45
C SER A 3 -45.70 -67.24 20.11
N PHE A 4 -45.18 -66.25 19.38
CA PHE A 4 -45.87 -65.72 18.19
C PHE A 4 -44.84 -65.13 17.20
N LEU A 5 -44.85 -65.68 16.00
CA LEU A 5 -44.16 -65.23 14.79
C LEU A 5 -44.86 -63.99 14.20
N SER A 6 -44.12 -63.30 13.32
CA SER A 6 -44.58 -62.77 12.01
C SER A 6 -44.52 -61.26 11.83
N LYS A 7 -44.10 -60.88 10.61
CA LYS A 7 -43.91 -59.56 10.01
C LYS A 7 -42.57 -58.95 10.42
N GLN A 8 -41.63 -58.67 9.52
CA GLN A 8 -41.83 -57.90 8.30
C GLN A 8 -40.55 -57.96 7.44
N ARG A 9 -40.40 -59.02 6.62
CA ARG A 9 -39.48 -59.01 5.48
C ARG A 9 -40.25 -58.46 4.29
N HIS A 10 -40.02 -57.21 3.87
CA HIS A 10 -40.38 -56.62 2.55
C HIS A 10 -40.24 -55.07 2.58
N PRO A 11 -39.02 -54.52 2.69
CA PRO A 11 -38.68 -53.54 1.64
C PRO A 11 -37.21 -53.56 1.19
N MET A 12 -36.42 -54.56 1.62
CA MET A 12 -34.99 -54.67 1.22
C MET A 12 -34.78 -55.29 -0.18
N MET A 13 -35.79 -55.19 -1.06
CA MET A 13 -35.76 -55.63 -2.46
C MET A 13 -36.36 -54.60 -3.43
N LEU A 14 -36.54 -53.34 -3.00
CA LEU A 14 -36.92 -52.24 -3.89
C LEU A 14 -35.81 -51.21 -4.14
N CYS A 15 -34.72 -51.22 -3.37
CA CYS A 15 -33.60 -50.29 -3.56
C CYS A 15 -32.60 -50.71 -4.66
N LEU A 16 -32.66 -51.95 -5.16
CA LEU A 16 -31.72 -52.47 -6.16
C LEU A 16 -32.19 -52.31 -7.62
N ALA A 17 -33.46 -51.97 -7.85
CA ALA A 17 -34.00 -51.72 -9.19
C ALA A 17 -33.91 -50.25 -9.64
N PHE A 18 -33.70 -49.30 -8.71
CA PHE A 18 -33.51 -47.88 -9.05
C PHE A 18 -32.08 -47.53 -9.46
N VAL A 19 -31.11 -48.40 -9.18
CA VAL A 19 -29.68 -48.16 -9.46
C VAL A 19 -29.30 -48.54 -10.91
N ALA A 20 -30.14 -49.29 -11.63
CA ALA A 20 -29.84 -49.73 -13.00
C ALA A 20 -30.50 -48.88 -14.12
N GLY A 21 -31.33 -47.88 -13.77
CA GLY A 21 -32.05 -47.03 -14.73
C GLY A 21 -31.45 -45.64 -14.99
N ILE A 22 -30.45 -45.22 -14.20
CA ILE A 22 -29.81 -43.88 -14.30
C ILE A 22 -28.37 -44.02 -14.84
N THR A 23 -28.07 -45.08 -15.58
CA THR A 23 -26.77 -45.29 -16.24
C THR A 23 -26.86 -45.26 -17.77
N LEU A 24 -27.94 -44.67 -18.33
CA LEU A 24 -28.16 -44.67 -19.79
C LEU A 24 -28.49 -43.30 -20.43
N PHE A 25 -28.20 -42.17 -19.77
CA PHE A 25 -28.52 -40.85 -20.37
C PHE A 25 -27.50 -39.73 -20.17
N ILE A 26 -26.18 -39.98 -20.22
CA ILE A 26 -25.22 -38.89 -20.50
C ILE A 26 -24.01 -39.39 -21.30
N SER A 27 -24.24 -40.00 -22.47
CA SER A 27 -23.23 -40.08 -23.53
C SER A 27 -23.60 -39.13 -24.66
N SER A 28 -23.72 -37.85 -24.33
CA SER A 28 -23.75 -36.77 -25.30
C SER A 28 -22.46 -35.99 -25.15
N CYS A 29 -21.45 -36.40 -25.92
CA CYS A 29 -20.25 -35.63 -26.20
C CYS A 29 -20.64 -34.20 -26.59
N LYS A 30 -20.61 -33.27 -25.63
CA LYS A 30 -20.31 -31.89 -25.97
C LYS A 30 -18.82 -31.89 -26.31
N LYS A 31 -18.54 -31.78 -27.61
CA LYS A 31 -17.24 -31.41 -28.14
C LYS A 31 -16.87 -30.10 -27.44
N SER A 32 -16.14 -30.20 -26.33
CA SER A 32 -15.58 -29.05 -25.66
C SER A 32 -14.57 -28.49 -26.63
N THR A 33 -14.92 -27.40 -27.30
CA THR A 33 -13.94 -26.49 -27.85
C THR A 33 -12.97 -26.23 -26.71
N SER A 34 -11.75 -26.73 -26.80
CA SER A 34 -10.68 -26.26 -25.92
C SER A 34 -10.61 -24.77 -26.19
N ILE A 35 -11.15 -24.00 -25.24
CA ILE A 35 -10.84 -22.59 -25.17
C ILE A 35 -9.34 -22.60 -24.89
N ASP A 36 -8.54 -22.26 -25.89
CA ASP A 36 -7.15 -21.88 -25.69
C ASP A 36 -7.18 -20.75 -24.68
N VAL A 37 -7.02 -21.10 -23.40
CA VAL A 37 -6.70 -20.13 -22.38
C VAL A 37 -5.31 -19.65 -22.78
N PRO A 38 -5.13 -18.37 -23.15
CA PRO A 38 -3.82 -17.86 -23.51
C PRO A 38 -2.90 -18.18 -22.34
N GLU A 39 -1.88 -18.99 -22.60
CA GLU A 39 -0.86 -19.30 -21.61
C GLU A 39 -0.28 -17.95 -21.19
N THR A 40 -0.55 -17.56 -19.94
CA THR A 40 -0.08 -16.29 -19.41
C THR A 40 1.41 -16.48 -19.20
N VAL A 41 2.20 -16.07 -20.19
CA VAL A 41 3.65 -16.22 -20.16
C VAL A 41 4.17 -15.40 -18.98
N GLU A 42 4.67 -16.09 -17.97
CA GLU A 42 5.30 -15.48 -16.81
C GLU A 42 6.58 -14.74 -17.27
N PRO A 43 6.81 -13.50 -16.82
CA PRO A 43 8.02 -12.78 -17.18
C PRO A 43 9.25 -13.46 -16.56
N GLU A 44 10.31 -13.64 -17.35
CA GLU A 44 11.57 -14.16 -16.84
C GLU A 44 12.16 -13.21 -15.77
N PRO A 45 12.60 -13.72 -14.60
CA PRO A 45 13.14 -12.91 -13.53
C PRO A 45 14.32 -12.03 -13.99
N LYS A 46 14.20 -10.72 -13.82
CA LYS A 46 15.30 -9.76 -14.09
C LYS A 46 15.89 -9.24 -12.79
N ALA A 47 17.21 -9.39 -12.61
CA ALA A 47 17.92 -8.79 -11.48
C ALA A 47 17.87 -7.25 -11.59
N LYS A 48 17.22 -6.62 -10.62
CA LYS A 48 17.14 -5.16 -10.45
C LYS A 48 17.52 -4.81 -9.02
N PHE A 49 18.05 -3.60 -8.85
CA PHE A 49 18.54 -3.13 -7.56
C PHE A 49 17.88 -1.81 -7.20
N ASP A 50 17.45 -1.74 -5.96
CA ASP A 50 16.89 -0.54 -5.36
C ASP A 50 18.01 0.43 -5.00
N SER A 51 17.79 1.71 -5.25
CA SER A 51 18.80 2.74 -5.02
C SER A 51 18.17 4.12 -5.03
N VAL A 52 18.81 5.06 -4.37
CA VAL A 52 18.50 6.49 -4.49
C VAL A 52 19.77 7.28 -4.78
N TYR A 53 19.62 8.33 -5.57
CA TYR A 53 20.65 9.34 -5.82
C TYR A 53 20.00 10.72 -5.86
N PHE A 54 20.68 11.73 -5.33
CA PHE A 54 20.24 13.12 -5.41
C PHE A 54 21.38 14.07 -5.03
N GLU A 55 21.17 15.37 -5.22
CA GLU A 55 22.12 16.41 -4.86
C GLU A 55 21.46 17.50 -4.02
N ILE A 56 22.19 17.99 -3.01
CA ILE A 56 21.81 19.15 -2.20
C ILE A 56 23.04 20.06 -2.11
N GLU A 57 22.90 21.34 -2.45
CA GLU A 57 23.97 22.33 -2.33
C GLU A 57 25.29 21.90 -3.01
N GLY A 58 25.19 21.24 -4.17
CA GLY A 58 26.34 20.73 -4.93
C GLY A 58 27.01 19.49 -4.34
N LYS A 59 26.48 18.91 -3.26
CA LYS A 59 26.93 17.63 -2.69
C LYS A 59 26.02 16.51 -3.17
N SER A 60 26.62 15.43 -3.66
CA SER A 60 25.88 14.24 -4.07
C SER A 60 25.68 13.26 -2.91
N TYR A 61 24.50 12.65 -2.90
CA TYR A 61 24.07 11.63 -1.96
C TYR A 61 23.62 10.42 -2.76
N ALA A 62 24.04 9.24 -2.33
CA ALA A 62 23.61 7.97 -2.92
C ALA A 62 23.41 6.96 -1.80
N GLY A 63 22.36 6.14 -1.91
CA GLY A 63 22.02 5.18 -0.90
C GLY A 63 21.35 3.95 -1.48
N LYS A 64 21.35 2.89 -0.68
CA LYS A 64 20.57 1.68 -0.92
C LYS A 64 19.62 1.50 0.28
N PRO A 65 18.47 0.85 0.10
CA PRO A 65 17.63 0.58 1.24
C PRO A 65 18.24 -0.51 2.12
N ASP A 66 17.90 -0.48 3.41
CA ASP A 66 18.31 -1.52 4.36
C ASP A 66 17.71 -2.88 3.99
N ILE A 67 16.44 -2.84 3.59
CA ILE A 67 15.69 -3.99 3.08
C ILE A 67 15.14 -3.60 1.72
N GLY A 68 15.40 -4.44 0.71
CA GLY A 68 14.93 -4.21 -0.66
C GLY A 68 13.40 -4.14 -0.74
N GLY A 69 12.92 -3.32 -1.66
CA GLY A 69 11.51 -3.02 -1.91
C GLY A 69 10.89 -2.08 -0.88
N ILE A 70 9.67 -1.61 -1.13
CA ILE A 70 8.93 -0.87 -0.09
C ILE A 70 8.77 -1.77 1.14
N ASN A 71 9.20 -1.29 2.31
CA ASN A 71 9.29 -2.09 3.54
C ASN A 71 8.64 -1.40 4.76
N SER A 72 8.20 -0.15 4.61
CA SER A 72 7.44 0.60 5.60
C SER A 72 5.98 0.72 5.15
N VAL A 73 5.04 0.36 6.03
CA VAL A 73 3.61 0.54 5.81
C VAL A 73 2.99 1.21 7.02
N GLY A 74 2.18 2.24 6.77
CA GLY A 74 1.49 2.99 7.80
C GLY A 74 0.00 3.15 7.50
N ASN A 75 -0.77 3.31 8.56
CA ASN A 75 -2.19 3.59 8.54
C ASN A 75 -2.45 4.76 9.48
N MET A 76 -2.89 5.89 8.93
CA MET A 76 -3.25 7.07 9.70
C MET A 76 -4.69 7.50 9.40
N GLY A 77 -5.18 8.50 10.13
CA GLY A 77 -6.46 9.13 9.83
C GLY A 77 -6.35 9.89 8.52
N TYR A 78 -7.33 9.72 7.63
CA TYR A 78 -7.43 10.54 6.43
C TYR A 78 -8.23 11.81 6.74
N ARG A 79 -7.72 12.97 6.29
CA ARG A 79 -8.34 14.28 6.54
C ARG A 79 -8.56 14.55 8.04
N MET A 80 -7.50 14.37 8.82
CA MET A 80 -7.53 14.59 10.25
C MET A 80 -7.81 16.06 10.57
N ARG A 81 -8.53 16.28 11.67
CA ARG A 81 -8.81 17.58 12.25
C ARG A 81 -8.35 17.59 13.69
N TYR A 82 -7.70 18.66 14.10
CA TYR A 82 -7.36 18.87 15.51
C TYR A 82 -8.58 19.41 16.25
N LEU A 83 -9.15 18.62 17.16
CA LEU A 83 -10.41 18.93 17.87
C LEU A 83 -10.25 18.69 19.38
N GLU A 84 -11.11 19.31 20.18
CA GLU A 84 -11.20 19.07 21.63
C GLU A 84 -11.94 17.78 22.00
N ALA A 85 -12.79 17.28 21.10
CA ALA A 85 -13.57 16.06 21.25
C ALA A 85 -13.91 15.48 19.86
N PRO A 86 -14.16 14.15 19.73
CA PRO A 86 -14.58 13.57 18.46
C PRO A 86 -15.96 14.08 18.05
N GLU A 87 -16.11 14.36 16.75
CA GLU A 87 -17.43 14.45 16.11
C GLU A 87 -17.97 13.03 15.83
N GLU A 88 -19.29 12.91 15.58
CA GLU A 88 -19.90 11.63 15.22
C GLU A 88 -19.21 10.99 14.01
N GLY A 89 -18.92 9.69 14.09
CA GLY A 89 -18.19 8.96 13.03
C GLY A 89 -16.69 9.23 12.97
N MET A 90 -16.11 9.95 13.96
CA MET A 90 -14.67 10.14 14.07
C MET A 90 -14.05 9.32 15.21
N LYS A 91 -12.79 8.95 15.03
CA LYS A 91 -11.94 8.39 16.09
C LYS A 91 -10.63 9.14 16.21
N ILE A 92 -10.03 9.08 17.40
CA ILE A 92 -8.72 9.64 17.66
C ILE A 92 -7.63 8.79 16.98
N TYR A 93 -6.66 9.46 16.37
CA TYR A 93 -5.45 8.85 15.80
C TYR A 93 -4.18 9.28 16.52
N GLN A 94 -4.20 10.48 17.11
CA GLN A 94 -3.10 10.98 17.93
C GLN A 94 -3.64 11.91 19.01
N GLY A 95 -3.37 11.58 20.28
CA GLY A 95 -3.72 12.41 21.43
C GLY A 95 -2.51 13.10 22.03
N TYR A 96 -2.72 14.25 22.66
CA TYR A 96 -1.66 15.00 23.34
C TYR A 96 -2.00 15.21 24.82
N GLY A 97 -1.19 14.60 25.69
CA GLY A 97 -1.31 14.69 27.15
C GLY A 97 -2.61 14.10 27.70
N ASP A 98 -3.02 14.57 28.89
CA ASP A 98 -4.28 14.16 29.55
C ASP A 98 -5.51 14.91 29.00
N SER A 99 -5.33 15.74 27.98
CA SER A 99 -6.42 16.47 27.34
C SER A 99 -7.20 15.54 26.39
N LYS A 100 -8.49 15.81 26.18
CA LYS A 100 -9.28 15.16 25.12
C LYS A 100 -8.93 15.71 23.72
N ASN A 101 -7.97 16.63 23.63
CA ASN A 101 -7.57 17.25 22.39
C ASN A 101 -6.71 16.27 21.59
N GLY A 102 -6.94 16.22 20.28
CA GLY A 102 -6.20 15.33 19.43
C GLY A 102 -6.56 15.45 17.96
N TRP A 103 -5.84 14.67 17.16
CA TRP A 103 -6.14 14.48 15.74
C TRP A 103 -7.21 13.41 15.59
N TYR A 104 -8.37 13.85 15.11
CA TYR A 104 -9.53 13.02 14.84
C TYR A 104 -9.76 12.89 13.35
N ALA A 105 -10.17 11.70 12.90
CA ALA A 105 -10.55 11.47 11.51
C ALA A 105 -11.71 10.48 11.41
N SER A 106 -12.38 10.49 10.25
CA SER A 106 -13.45 9.55 9.93
C SER A 106 -13.01 8.10 10.09
N THR A 107 -13.92 7.26 10.61
CA THR A 107 -13.70 5.81 10.76
C THR A 107 -13.72 5.04 9.44
N ASP A 108 -14.17 5.65 8.34
CA ASP A 108 -14.50 4.95 7.09
C ASP A 108 -13.40 5.06 6.03
N SER A 109 -12.36 5.85 6.32
CA SER A 109 -11.23 6.07 5.42
C SER A 109 -9.91 6.00 6.17
N ILE A 110 -8.89 5.52 5.46
CA ILE A 110 -7.52 5.39 5.97
C ILE A 110 -6.60 6.20 5.07
N TYR A 111 -5.64 6.88 5.69
CA TYR A 111 -4.49 7.42 5.00
C TYR A 111 -3.41 6.35 5.00
N PHE A 112 -3.30 5.66 3.87
CA PHE A 112 -2.34 4.59 3.68
C PHE A 112 -1.00 5.17 3.28
N THR A 113 0.06 4.71 3.91
CA THR A 113 1.43 5.01 3.51
C THR A 113 2.21 3.75 3.19
N ALA A 114 3.04 3.85 2.15
CA ALA A 114 3.99 2.83 1.77
C ALA A 114 5.31 3.54 1.47
N GLY A 115 6.39 3.18 2.16
CA GLY A 115 7.68 3.84 2.00
C GLY A 115 8.89 2.95 2.19
N ASN A 116 10.06 3.54 2.05
CA ASN A 116 11.33 2.91 2.38
C ASN A 116 12.31 3.97 2.95
N SER A 117 13.27 3.48 3.71
CA SER A 117 14.40 4.23 4.24
C SER A 117 15.66 3.86 3.47
N TYR A 118 16.47 4.85 3.13
CA TYR A 118 17.73 4.69 2.43
C TYR A 118 18.84 5.26 3.30
N GLU A 119 19.78 4.40 3.69
CA GLU A 119 21.03 4.86 4.28
C GLU A 119 21.93 5.38 3.17
N THR A 120 22.29 6.66 3.26
CA THR A 120 23.18 7.29 2.29
C THR A 120 24.65 6.96 2.57
N SER A 121 25.52 7.18 1.60
CA SER A 121 26.98 7.05 1.72
C SER A 121 27.62 7.90 2.82
N ARG A 122 26.85 8.78 3.47
CA ARG A 122 27.25 9.65 4.57
C ARG A 122 26.62 9.26 5.91
N TYR A 123 25.99 8.09 6.00
CA TYR A 123 25.27 7.60 7.19
C TYR A 123 24.09 8.49 7.61
N GLU A 124 23.46 9.15 6.65
CA GLU A 124 22.24 9.94 6.87
C GLU A 124 21.05 9.17 6.31
N SER A 125 19.94 9.16 7.04
CA SER A 125 18.72 8.45 6.62
C SER A 125 17.81 9.33 5.77
N LEU A 126 17.46 8.84 4.57
CA LEU A 126 16.42 9.39 3.71
C LEU A 126 15.18 8.50 3.78
N HIS A 127 14.03 9.06 4.14
CA HIS A 127 12.74 8.37 4.11
C HIS A 127 11.90 8.90 2.95
N ILE A 128 11.31 7.99 2.17
CA ILE A 128 10.39 8.31 1.09
C ILE A 128 9.09 7.54 1.33
N ASP A 129 7.99 8.27 1.53
CA ASP A 129 6.66 7.73 1.76
C ASP A 129 5.71 8.12 0.64
N PHE A 130 5.04 7.14 0.04
CA PHE A 130 3.92 7.32 -0.86
C PHE A 130 2.64 7.29 -0.05
N CYS A 131 1.86 8.36 -0.14
CA CYS A 131 0.72 8.58 0.72
C CYS A 131 -0.59 8.70 -0.08
N GLN A 132 -1.61 7.95 0.33
CA GLN A 132 -2.92 7.98 -0.32
C GLN A 132 -4.06 7.78 0.67
N GLY A 133 -5.02 8.71 0.67
CA GLY A 133 -6.32 8.53 1.30
C GLY A 133 -7.19 7.55 0.51
N MET A 134 -7.72 6.54 1.20
CA MET A 134 -8.57 5.51 0.60
C MET A 134 -9.77 5.20 1.51
N PRO A 135 -10.96 4.94 0.93
CA PRO A 135 -12.07 4.39 1.70
C PRO A 135 -11.76 2.95 2.09
N LYS A 136 -12.15 2.54 3.30
CA LYS A 136 -11.94 1.17 3.80
C LYS A 136 -12.60 0.12 2.92
N SER A 137 -13.69 0.47 2.23
CA SER A 137 -14.36 -0.43 1.26
C SER A 137 -13.47 -0.85 0.09
N ASN A 138 -12.37 -0.14 -0.17
CA ASN A 138 -11.36 -0.50 -1.19
C ASN A 138 -10.12 -1.16 -0.59
N MET A 139 -10.16 -1.57 0.68
CA MET A 139 -9.04 -2.11 1.43
C MET A 139 -9.40 -3.46 2.05
N THR A 140 -8.38 -4.28 2.27
CA THR A 140 -8.46 -5.52 3.04
C THR A 140 -7.94 -5.26 4.44
N GLU A 141 -8.70 -5.62 5.46
CA GLU A 141 -8.27 -5.58 6.85
C GLU A 141 -7.48 -6.84 7.19
N TYR A 142 -6.31 -6.66 7.80
CA TYR A 142 -5.47 -7.74 8.32
C TYR A 142 -4.87 -7.32 9.66
N GLY A 143 -5.30 -7.98 10.74
CA GLY A 143 -4.95 -7.57 12.10
C GLY A 143 -5.43 -6.15 12.37
N SER A 144 -4.52 -5.27 12.80
CA SER A 144 -4.81 -3.85 13.06
C SER A 144 -4.57 -2.92 11.86
N PHE A 145 -4.28 -3.48 10.68
CA PHE A 145 -3.91 -2.71 9.48
C PHE A 145 -4.89 -2.93 8.34
N TYR A 146 -5.03 -1.90 7.51
CA TYR A 146 -5.74 -1.89 6.24
C TYR A 146 -4.73 -1.77 5.11
N PHE A 147 -4.90 -2.64 4.11
CA PHE A 147 -4.08 -2.69 2.91
C PHE A 147 -4.93 -2.41 1.68
N PRO A 148 -4.49 -1.58 0.73
CA PRO A 148 -5.19 -1.38 -0.53
C PRO A 148 -5.35 -2.70 -1.28
N THR A 149 -6.54 -2.97 -1.79
CA THR A 149 -6.78 -4.14 -2.66
C THR A 149 -6.01 -4.07 -3.99
N ASP A 150 -5.62 -2.85 -4.40
CA ASP A 150 -4.80 -2.57 -5.57
C ASP A 150 -3.92 -1.34 -5.34
N THR A 151 -2.61 -1.57 -5.15
CA THR A 151 -1.60 -0.52 -4.96
C THR A 151 -1.05 0.01 -6.28
N ARG A 152 -1.34 -0.59 -7.45
CA ARG A 152 -0.76 -0.20 -8.75
C ARG A 152 -1.09 1.24 -9.12
N LYS A 153 -2.23 1.75 -8.66
CA LYS A 153 -2.64 3.15 -8.87
C LYS A 153 -1.72 4.15 -8.17
N MET A 154 -1.13 3.80 -7.03
CA MET A 154 -0.17 4.66 -6.31
C MET A 154 1.13 4.85 -7.09
N PHE A 155 1.47 3.87 -7.93
CA PHE A 155 2.76 3.81 -8.62
C PHE A 155 2.63 3.90 -10.14
N LYS A 156 1.51 4.46 -10.63
CA LYS A 156 1.31 4.66 -12.06
C LYS A 156 2.30 5.70 -12.57
N LYS A 157 2.89 5.43 -13.73
CA LYS A 157 3.71 6.38 -14.49
C LYS A 157 3.02 7.74 -14.61
N GLY A 158 3.77 8.81 -14.28
CA GLY A 158 3.30 10.18 -14.31
C GLY A 158 3.78 11.01 -13.12
N LYS A 159 3.37 12.28 -13.11
CA LYS A 159 3.67 13.21 -12.03
C LYS A 159 2.81 12.92 -10.81
N LEU A 160 3.44 12.94 -9.64
CA LEU A 160 2.79 12.86 -8.34
C LEU A 160 2.86 14.22 -7.65
N GLY A 161 1.84 14.51 -6.84
CA GLY A 161 1.87 15.65 -5.93
C GLY A 161 2.76 15.37 -4.72
N PHE A 162 2.91 16.39 -3.86
CA PHE A 162 3.60 16.26 -2.58
C PHE A 162 2.58 16.23 -1.42
N ALA A 163 2.74 15.26 -0.53
CA ALA A 163 1.95 15.14 0.70
C ALA A 163 2.51 16.08 1.77
N THR A 164 2.41 17.39 1.55
CA THR A 164 3.06 18.42 2.41
C THR A 164 2.46 18.52 3.81
N ASP A 165 1.35 17.83 4.07
CA ASP A 165 0.62 17.77 5.35
C ASP A 165 0.63 16.35 5.95
N PHE A 166 1.57 15.51 5.49
CA PHE A 166 1.78 14.18 6.07
C PHE A 166 2.05 14.28 7.58
N GLN A 167 1.44 13.36 8.34
CA GLN A 167 1.42 13.30 9.81
C GLN A 167 0.70 14.48 10.49
N ASN A 168 -0.01 15.31 9.74
CA ASN A 168 -0.87 16.36 10.26
C ASN A 168 -2.31 16.16 9.77
N GLU A 169 -2.81 16.96 8.84
CA GLU A 169 -4.16 16.80 8.31
C GLU A 169 -4.27 15.56 7.41
N ASN A 170 -3.16 15.05 6.86
CA ASN A 170 -3.17 13.90 5.95
C ASN A 170 -4.24 14.05 4.85
N PHE A 171 -4.39 15.24 4.29
CA PHE A 171 -5.41 15.54 3.29
C PHE A 171 -4.85 15.38 1.88
N LYS A 172 -3.58 15.73 1.64
CA LYS A 172 -2.97 15.71 0.31
C LYS A 172 -2.33 14.37 -0.01
N ASN A 173 -2.82 13.70 -1.06
CA ASN A 173 -2.13 12.53 -1.61
C ASN A 173 -0.84 12.93 -2.33
N GLY A 174 0.15 12.04 -2.35
CA GLY A 174 1.40 12.31 -3.04
C GLY A 174 2.59 11.59 -2.41
N VAL A 175 3.76 12.20 -2.56
CA VAL A 175 5.00 11.73 -1.93
C VAL A 175 5.39 12.67 -0.80
N SER A 176 5.80 12.11 0.33
CA SER A 176 6.49 12.81 1.40
C SER A 176 7.93 12.30 1.48
N ILE A 177 8.89 13.22 1.59
CA ILE A 177 10.31 12.88 1.71
C ILE A 177 10.87 13.60 2.93
N SER A 178 11.64 12.89 3.75
CA SER A 178 12.42 13.45 4.85
C SER A 178 13.87 12.98 4.79
N PHE A 179 14.79 13.86 5.17
CA PHE A 179 16.21 13.60 5.19
C PHE A 179 16.81 14.23 6.45
N GLU A 180 17.47 13.40 7.28
CA GLU A 180 17.80 13.69 8.68
C GLU A 180 18.37 15.10 8.95
N ASN A 181 19.29 15.58 8.11
CA ASN A 181 19.97 16.87 8.29
C ASN A 181 19.42 18.03 7.45
N PHE A 182 18.47 17.77 6.56
CA PHE A 182 17.94 18.77 5.62
C PHE A 182 16.43 18.98 5.76
N GLY A 183 15.79 18.17 6.60
CA GLY A 183 14.38 18.31 6.93
C GLY A 183 13.47 17.54 6.01
N ARG A 184 12.29 18.08 5.68
CA ARG A 184 11.23 17.32 5.00
C ARG A 184 10.46 18.16 3.97
N THR A 185 9.72 17.51 3.08
CA THR A 185 8.92 18.17 2.02
C THR A 185 7.69 18.93 2.51
N GLY A 186 7.33 18.76 3.78
CA GLY A 186 6.08 19.27 4.35
C GLY A 186 6.27 19.86 5.72
N LYS A 187 5.16 20.30 6.31
CA LYS A 187 5.19 20.79 7.69
C LYS A 187 5.48 19.66 8.67
N PRO A 188 6.22 19.90 9.75
CA PRO A 188 6.54 18.86 10.71
C PRO A 188 5.33 18.49 11.56
N GLU A 189 5.29 17.27 12.08
CA GLU A 189 4.14 16.70 12.81
C GLU A 189 3.62 17.58 13.96
N TRP A 190 4.51 18.19 14.73
CA TRP A 190 4.22 19.09 15.86
C TRP A 190 3.70 20.50 15.49
N SER A 191 3.61 20.86 14.20
CA SER A 191 3.24 22.22 13.75
C SER A 191 1.72 22.41 13.59
N HIS A 192 0.98 22.07 14.65
CA HIS A 192 -0.48 22.10 14.61
C HIS A 192 -1.01 23.53 14.42
N GLY A 193 -1.93 23.71 13.47
CA GLY A 193 -2.53 25.02 13.17
C GLY A 193 -1.62 25.99 12.40
N GLU A 194 -0.38 25.61 12.10
CA GLU A 194 0.49 26.41 11.24
C GLU A 194 0.01 26.39 9.79
N SER A 195 0.09 27.55 9.13
CA SER A 195 -0.22 27.67 7.70
C SER A 195 0.77 26.85 6.86
N PRO A 196 0.30 26.15 5.80
CA PRO A 196 1.18 25.44 4.88
C PRO A 196 2.03 26.35 3.99
N GLU A 197 1.83 27.67 4.03
CA GLU A 197 2.56 28.66 3.21
C GLU A 197 4.08 28.64 3.42
N GLY A 198 4.57 28.13 4.55
CA GLY A 198 6.00 27.97 4.82
C GLY A 198 6.67 26.76 4.15
N TYR A 199 5.91 25.85 3.54
CA TYR A 199 6.39 24.56 3.05
C TYR A 199 6.03 24.34 1.57
N THR A 200 6.32 25.34 0.74
CA THR A 200 5.98 25.33 -0.69
C THR A 200 6.86 24.35 -1.47
N GLN A 201 6.24 23.67 -2.44
CA GLN A 201 6.95 22.83 -3.39
C GLN A 201 6.98 23.54 -4.76
N ASP A 202 7.34 24.83 -4.74
CA ASP A 202 7.57 25.66 -5.91
C ASP A 202 8.68 25.06 -6.77
N ASP A 203 8.40 24.98 -8.08
CA ASP A 203 9.25 24.36 -9.09
C ASP A 203 9.69 22.92 -8.77
N SER A 204 9.03 22.25 -7.83
CA SER A 204 9.29 20.85 -7.48
C SER A 204 8.53 19.89 -8.40
N THR A 205 9.06 18.69 -8.61
CA THR A 205 8.40 17.61 -9.34
C THR A 205 8.82 16.28 -8.75
N PHE A 206 7.87 15.37 -8.58
CA PHE A 206 8.14 13.94 -8.44
C PHE A 206 7.44 13.23 -9.60
N GLU A 207 8.18 12.44 -10.39
CA GLU A 207 7.63 11.78 -11.56
C GLU A 207 8.08 10.32 -11.60
N ILE A 208 7.12 9.40 -11.58
CA ILE A 208 7.36 8.01 -11.92
C ILE A 208 7.54 7.94 -13.44
N ILE A 209 8.73 7.55 -13.88
CA ILE A 209 9.11 7.54 -15.30
C ILE A 209 9.02 6.15 -15.92
N ASN A 210 9.13 5.10 -15.09
CA ASN A 210 9.08 3.72 -15.54
C ASN A 210 8.45 2.81 -14.48
N THR A 211 7.73 1.80 -14.95
CA THR A 211 7.20 0.70 -14.15
C THR A 211 7.28 -0.54 -15.03
N GLU A 212 8.16 -1.47 -14.67
CA GLU A 212 8.43 -2.71 -15.40
C GLU A 212 8.05 -3.89 -14.51
N GLN A 213 7.23 -4.82 -15.00
CA GLN A 213 7.03 -6.09 -14.31
C GLN A 213 8.31 -6.93 -14.45
N ILE A 214 8.87 -7.42 -13.34
CA ILE A 214 10.14 -8.15 -13.32
C ILE A 214 10.01 -9.63 -12.95
N ASP A 215 8.89 -10.03 -12.34
CA ASP A 215 8.45 -11.41 -12.15
C ASP A 215 6.90 -11.45 -11.98
N GLU A 216 6.31 -12.62 -11.73
CA GLU A 216 4.85 -12.77 -11.54
C GLU A 216 4.26 -11.83 -10.49
N ASN A 217 5.04 -11.51 -9.45
CA ASN A 217 4.60 -10.84 -8.24
C ASN A 217 5.37 -9.55 -7.96
N SER A 218 6.17 -9.03 -8.89
CA SER A 218 7.00 -7.86 -8.63
C SER A 218 7.13 -6.93 -9.82
N TYR A 219 7.24 -5.65 -9.48
CA TYR A 219 7.45 -4.55 -10.39
C TYR A 219 8.67 -3.76 -9.96
N PHE A 220 9.49 -3.37 -10.90
CA PHE A 220 10.55 -2.39 -10.72
C PHE A 220 10.05 -1.02 -11.14
N VAL A 221 10.18 -0.02 -10.29
CA VAL A 221 9.77 1.35 -10.61
C VAL A 221 10.94 2.31 -10.47
N GLU A 222 10.98 3.23 -11.43
CA GLU A 222 11.97 4.29 -11.52
C GLU A 222 11.25 5.64 -11.48
N ALA A 223 11.77 6.55 -10.67
CA ALA A 223 11.27 7.90 -10.55
C ALA A 223 12.41 8.90 -10.60
N LYS A 224 12.10 10.12 -11.03
CA LYS A 224 12.98 11.29 -10.91
C LYS A 224 12.30 12.34 -10.06
N PHE A 225 13.08 13.14 -9.36
CA PHE A 225 12.54 14.19 -8.53
C PHE A 225 13.46 15.41 -8.39
N GLU A 226 12.83 16.55 -8.23
CA GLU A 226 13.41 17.78 -7.71
C GLU A 226 12.44 18.35 -6.69
N LEU A 227 12.93 18.78 -5.53
CA LEU A 227 12.04 19.18 -4.44
C LEU A 227 12.71 20.11 -3.45
N ASN A 228 11.91 20.68 -2.56
CA ASN A 228 12.39 21.51 -1.46
C ASN A 228 12.25 20.73 -0.15
N LEU A 229 13.33 20.65 0.62
CA LEU A 229 13.31 20.19 2.01
C LEU A 229 13.35 21.41 2.93
N TYR A 230 12.64 21.32 4.06
CA TYR A 230 12.59 22.36 5.07
C TYR A 230 13.02 21.79 6.41
N ASP A 231 14.09 22.36 6.97
CA ASP A 231 14.58 22.00 8.30
C ASP A 231 13.66 22.52 9.42
N LYS A 232 14.07 22.30 10.67
CA LYS A 232 13.30 22.75 11.84
C LYS A 232 13.26 24.28 11.97
N GLU A 233 14.25 24.99 11.43
CA GLU A 233 14.30 26.45 11.33
C GLU A 233 13.55 27.00 10.11
N ARG A 234 12.92 26.13 9.29
CA ARG A 234 12.25 26.44 8.02
C ARG A 234 13.18 26.95 6.93
N VAL A 235 14.48 26.66 7.03
CA VAL A 235 15.43 26.91 5.95
C VAL A 235 15.14 25.95 4.80
N LYS A 236 15.05 26.51 3.59
CA LYS A 236 14.80 25.76 2.35
C LYS A 236 16.10 25.19 1.80
N HIS A 237 16.17 23.88 1.66
CA HIS A 237 17.24 23.16 0.96
C HIS A 237 16.72 22.56 -0.34
N ARG A 238 17.27 22.98 -1.47
CA ARG A 238 16.87 22.47 -2.78
C ARG A 238 17.54 21.14 -3.06
N VAL A 239 16.74 20.14 -3.39
CA VAL A 239 17.19 18.86 -3.92
C VAL A 239 17.08 18.88 -5.45
N THR A 240 18.18 18.54 -6.12
CA THR A 240 18.27 18.43 -7.59
C THR A 240 18.75 17.05 -8.02
N ASN A 241 18.57 16.73 -9.30
CA ASN A 241 19.05 15.48 -9.91
C ASN A 241 18.60 14.23 -9.16
N GLY A 242 17.43 14.28 -8.51
CA GLY A 242 16.89 13.19 -7.74
C GLY A 242 16.47 12.04 -8.64
N TYR A 243 16.89 10.83 -8.28
CA TYR A 243 16.58 9.61 -8.98
C TYR A 243 16.38 8.47 -8.00
N LEU A 244 15.31 7.72 -8.17
CA LEU A 244 14.88 6.67 -7.26
C LEU A 244 14.55 5.40 -8.05
N ARG A 245 15.03 4.28 -7.54
CA ARG A 245 14.72 2.92 -7.99
C ARG A 245 14.24 2.11 -6.81
N PHE A 246 13.09 1.46 -6.94
CA PHE A 246 12.62 0.54 -5.93
C PHE A 246 11.79 -0.59 -6.53
N THR A 247 11.77 -1.70 -5.82
CA THR A 247 10.97 -2.85 -6.17
C THR A 247 9.65 -2.80 -5.39
N LEU A 248 8.56 -3.01 -6.11
CA LEU A 248 7.23 -3.20 -5.58
C LEU A 248 6.88 -4.66 -5.73
N GLN A 249 6.59 -5.33 -4.63
CA GLN A 249 6.06 -6.67 -4.72
C GLN A 249 4.53 -6.57 -4.81
N SER A 250 3.99 -6.86 -5.99
CA SER A 250 2.55 -6.96 -6.20
C SER A 250 1.99 -8.16 -5.46
N ARG A 251 0.94 -7.91 -4.66
CA ARG A 251 0.14 -8.93 -3.97
C ARG A 251 0.98 -9.94 -3.19
N GLY A 252 1.15 -9.65 -1.90
CA GLY A 252 1.52 -10.67 -0.92
C GLY A 252 2.93 -10.59 -0.36
N VAL A 253 3.61 -9.45 -0.48
CA VAL A 253 4.93 -9.31 0.16
C VAL A 253 5.08 -8.07 1.05
N PHE A 254 3.95 -7.59 1.57
CA PHE A 254 3.89 -7.06 2.94
C PHE A 254 3.46 -8.13 3.93
N GLY A 255 4.00 -9.34 3.74
CA GLY A 255 3.74 -10.48 4.58
C GLY A 255 3.91 -11.80 3.86
N TYR A 256 4.77 -12.66 4.40
CA TYR A 256 4.33 -14.02 4.67
C TYR A 256 3.02 -13.96 5.50
N PHE A 257 1.88 -13.67 4.88
CA PHE A 257 0.57 -13.50 5.53
C PHE A 257 -0.59 -13.90 4.59
N PHE A 258 -0.46 -15.04 3.90
CA PHE A 258 -1.60 -15.73 3.30
C PHE A 258 -1.61 -17.22 3.69
N HIS A 259 -2.29 -17.50 4.80
CA HIS A 259 -3.09 -18.71 4.98
C HIS A 259 -4.53 -18.29 5.22
#